data_AF-A0A367LXT8-F1
#
_entry.id   AF-A0A367LXT8-F1
#
_cell.length_a   1.000
_cell.length_b   1.000
_cell.length_c   1.000
_cell.angle_alpha   90.00
_cell.angle_beta   90.00
_cell.angle_gamma   90.00
#
_symmetry.space_group_name_H-M   'P 1'
#
loop_
_entity.id
_entity.type
_entity.pdbx_description
1 polymer ?
#
loop_
_entity_poly.entity_id
_entity_poly.type
_entity_poly.pdbx_seq_one_letter_code
_entity_poly.pdbx_strand_id
1 'polypeptide(L)'
;SPRHRQRLLRHWLRQLEEGGYLRAEGEGEGWLGCAERPAQSPEDAWTAFAGCAPAALWPAELVAYLRDSAQSLGEQLAGRISPAALMFPQGSARIAEAMYSQGLHAQALHEAMAEAIAAIVERQPQRRWRLLELGAGTAAASRAVIARLAP
;
A
#
# COMPACT_ATOMS: atom_id res chain seq x y z
N SER A 1 -13.46 4.60 -12.77
CA SER A 1 -14.54 5.48 -13.27
C SER A 1 -14.26 6.93 -12.89
N PRO A 2 -14.85 7.94 -13.56
CA PRO A 2 -14.66 9.36 -13.22
C PRO A 2 -14.97 9.70 -11.75
N ARG A 3 -16.03 9.10 -11.19
CA ARG A 3 -16.40 9.27 -9.76
C ARG A 3 -15.32 8.78 -8.78
N HIS A 4 -14.65 7.66 -9.09
CA HIS A 4 -13.54 7.18 -8.24
C HIS A 4 -12.36 8.14 -8.27
N ARG A 5 -12.00 8.69 -9.44
CA ARG A 5 -10.91 9.67 -9.55
C ARG A 5 -11.22 10.96 -8.79
N GLN A 6 -12.46 11.45 -8.85
CA GLN A 6 -12.89 12.63 -8.08
C GLN A 6 -12.81 12.40 -6.57
N ARG A 7 -13.21 11.22 -6.08
CA ARG A 7 -13.08 10.86 -4.66
C ARG A 7 -11.63 10.82 -4.21
N LEU A 8 -10.76 10.20 -5.01
CA LEU A 8 -9.33 10.11 -4.74
C LEU A 8 -8.67 11.49 -4.72
N LEU A 9 -8.97 12.35 -5.69
CA LEU A 9 -8.46 13.72 -5.74
C LEU A 9 -8.90 14.52 -4.51
N ARG A 10 -10.16 14.44 -4.10
CA ARG A 10 -10.65 15.09 -2.86
C ARG A 10 -9.94 14.57 -1.62
N HIS A 11 -9.64 13.27 -1.56
CA HIS A 11 -8.86 12.71 -0.45
C HIS A 11 -7.44 13.32 -0.41
N TRP A 12 -6.75 13.42 -1.54
CA TRP A 12 -5.42 14.05 -1.59
C TRP A 12 -5.45 15.55 -1.24
N LEU A 13 -6.46 16.29 -1.70
CA LEU A 13 -6.61 17.71 -1.34
C LEU A 13 -6.80 17.88 0.18
N ARG A 14 -7.54 16.99 0.84
CA ARG A 14 -7.64 16.97 2.31
C ARG A 14 -6.32 16.63 3.00
N GLN A 15 -5.55 15.67 2.48
CA GLN A 15 -4.22 15.38 3.03
C GLN A 15 -3.27 16.59 2.90
N LEU A 16 -3.38 17.34 1.81
CA LEU A 16 -2.64 18.60 1.65
C LEU A 16 -3.12 19.69 2.60
N GLU A 17 -4.42 19.73 2.95
CA GLU A 17 -4.95 20.59 4.00
C GLU A 17 -4.39 20.26 5.39
N GLU A 18 -4.48 18.99 5.77
CA GLU A 18 -3.97 18.47 7.04
C GLU A 18 -2.47 18.71 7.17
N GLY A 19 -1.73 18.65 6.06
CA GLY A 19 -0.31 18.99 5.98
C GLY A 19 0.01 20.49 5.89
N GLY A 20 -1.00 21.36 5.89
CA GLY A 20 -0.82 22.82 5.85
C GLY A 20 -0.44 23.41 4.49
N TYR A 21 -0.46 22.62 3.41
CA TYR A 21 -0.16 23.08 2.05
C TYR A 21 -1.33 23.81 1.40
N LEU A 22 -2.55 23.43 1.76
CA LEU A 22 -3.79 24.03 1.26
C LEU A 22 -4.71 24.43 2.42
N ARG A 23 -5.69 25.27 2.11
CA ARG A 23 -6.83 25.58 2.98
C ARG A 23 -8.11 25.47 2.16
N ALA A 24 -9.14 24.80 2.68
CA ALA A 24 -10.44 24.79 2.05
C ALA A 24 -11.08 26.19 2.09
N GLU A 25 -11.73 26.57 0.99
CA GLU A 25 -12.49 27.83 0.87
C GLU A 25 -14.00 27.54 0.78
N GLY A 26 -14.80 28.31 1.52
CA GLY A 26 -16.26 28.10 1.62
C GLY A 26 -16.63 26.76 2.28
N GLU A 27 -17.82 26.23 1.99
CA GLU A 27 -18.27 24.89 2.42
C GLU A 27 -17.60 23.74 1.63
N GLY A 28 -16.29 23.87 1.33
CA GLY A 28 -15.51 22.85 0.63
C GLY A 28 -15.68 22.84 -0.90
N GLU A 29 -16.06 23.98 -1.48
CA GLU A 29 -16.21 24.16 -2.93
C GLU A 29 -14.88 24.55 -3.62
N GLY A 30 -13.91 25.06 -2.86
CA GLY A 30 -12.61 25.50 -3.37
C GLY A 30 -11.44 25.20 -2.42
N TRP A 31 -10.23 25.36 -2.95
CA TRP A 31 -8.97 25.16 -2.22
C TRP A 31 -7.99 26.29 -2.57
N LEU A 32 -7.36 26.88 -1.56
CA LEU A 32 -6.33 27.90 -1.70
C LEU A 32 -4.98 27.35 -1.24
N GLY A 33 -3.91 27.73 -1.93
CA GLY A 33 -2.54 27.41 -1.51
C GLY A 33 -2.10 28.27 -0.32
N CYS A 34 -1.47 27.65 0.67
CA CYS A 34 -0.86 28.38 1.78
C CYS A 34 0.45 29.05 1.32
N ALA A 35 0.68 30.29 1.76
CA ALA A 35 1.87 31.06 1.39
C ALA A 35 3.14 30.51 2.05
N GLU A 36 3.03 30.07 3.30
CA GLU A 36 4.08 29.35 4.01
C GLU A 36 3.98 27.86 3.68
N ARG A 37 5.02 27.32 3.06
CA ARG A 37 5.15 25.88 2.80
C ARG A 37 6.16 25.30 3.78
N PRO A 38 6.03 24.01 4.16
CA PRO A 38 7.09 23.31 4.87
C PRO A 38 8.44 23.51 4.17
N ALA A 39 9.49 23.77 4.95
CA ALA A 39 10.80 24.15 4.43
C ALA A 39 11.53 23.05 3.62
N GLN A 40 11.05 21.80 3.70
CA GLN A 40 11.70 20.65 3.09
C GLN A 40 11.24 20.45 1.64
N SER A 41 12.20 20.32 0.71
CA SER A 41 11.92 19.89 -0.65
C SER A 41 11.38 18.44 -0.66
N PRO A 42 10.38 18.11 -1.49
CA PRO A 42 9.92 16.73 -1.67
C PRO A 42 11.05 15.76 -2.06
N GLU A 43 12.05 16.22 -2.82
CA GLU A 43 13.19 15.40 -3.21
C GLU A 43 14.10 15.06 -2.02
N ASP A 44 14.35 16.03 -1.15
CA ASP A 44 15.11 15.83 0.08
C ASP A 44 14.36 14.91 1.05
N ALA A 45 13.03 15.04 1.13
CA ALA A 45 12.19 14.17 1.94
C ALA A 45 12.27 12.70 1.47
N TRP A 46 12.18 12.45 0.17
CA TRP A 46 12.35 11.10 -0.39
C TRP A 46 13.75 10.54 -0.15
N THR A 47 14.78 11.37 -0.30
CA THR A 47 16.17 10.98 -0.06
C THR A 47 16.40 10.63 1.41
N ALA A 48 15.91 11.46 2.33
CA ALA A 48 15.97 11.21 3.76
C ALA A 48 15.23 9.93 4.15
N PHE A 49 14.02 9.71 3.62
CA PHE A 49 13.25 8.49 3.83
C PHE A 49 14.01 7.26 3.34
N ALA A 50 14.50 7.27 2.09
CA ALA A 50 15.27 6.15 1.54
C ALA A 50 16.54 5.84 2.35
N GLY A 51 17.17 6.87 2.95
CA GLY A 51 18.36 6.72 3.78
C GLY A 51 18.09 6.12 5.17
N CYS A 52 16.88 6.27 5.72
CA CYS A 52 16.53 5.77 7.05
C CYS A 52 15.55 4.59 7.05
N ALA A 53 14.93 4.29 5.92
CA ALA A 53 13.92 3.24 5.78
C ALA A 53 14.57 1.85 5.98
N PRO A 54 14.17 1.07 7.02
CA PRO A 54 14.74 -0.24 7.23
C PRO A 54 14.38 -1.19 6.08
N ALA A 55 15.38 -1.82 5.44
CA ALA A 55 15.16 -2.68 4.28
C ALA A 55 14.18 -3.84 4.53
N ALA A 56 14.07 -4.33 5.78
CA ALA A 56 13.11 -5.36 6.16
C ALA A 56 11.64 -4.90 6.12
N LEU A 57 11.39 -3.60 6.28
CA LEU A 57 10.05 -3.01 6.21
C LEU A 57 9.80 -2.34 4.87
N TRP A 58 10.83 -1.70 4.32
CA TRP A 58 10.78 -0.87 3.13
C TRP A 58 11.95 -1.21 2.20
N PRO A 59 11.86 -2.32 1.45
CA PRO A 59 12.87 -2.66 0.46
C PRO A 59 13.07 -1.52 -0.55
N ALA A 60 14.30 -1.32 -1.04
CA ALA A 60 14.63 -0.21 -1.92
C ALA A 60 13.72 -0.12 -3.18
N GLU A 61 13.33 -1.26 -3.74
CA GLU A 61 12.40 -1.32 -4.86
C GLU A 61 10.98 -0.82 -4.53
N LEU A 62 10.52 -1.06 -3.30
CA LEU A 62 9.23 -0.57 -2.83
C LEU A 62 9.30 0.94 -2.60
N VAL A 63 10.39 1.44 -2.03
CA VAL A 63 10.64 2.88 -1.88
C VAL A 63 10.68 3.57 -3.24
N ALA A 64 11.40 3.00 -4.21
CA ALA A 64 11.46 3.51 -5.57
C ALA A 64 10.07 3.54 -6.23
N TYR A 65 9.31 2.45 -6.15
CA TYR A 65 7.94 2.39 -6.66
C TYR A 65 7.04 3.49 -6.07
N LEU A 66 7.08 3.70 -4.75
CA LEU A 66 6.28 4.73 -4.09
C LEU A 66 6.66 6.14 -4.57
N ARG A 67 7.97 6.40 -4.73
CA ARG A 67 8.47 7.66 -5.26
C ARG A 67 8.02 7.89 -6.71
N ASP A 68 8.21 6.91 -7.58
CA ASP A 68 7.87 6.99 -9.01
C ASP A 68 6.35 7.18 -9.20
N SER A 69 5.55 6.48 -8.39
CA SER A 69 4.10 6.64 -8.37
C SER A 69 3.70 8.04 -7.91
N ALA A 70 4.30 8.56 -6.84
CA ALA A 70 4.05 9.92 -6.35
C ALA A 70 4.43 11.00 -7.39
N GLN A 71 5.52 10.81 -8.13
CA GLN A 71 5.94 11.73 -9.20
C GLN A 71 5.03 11.67 -10.43
N SER A 72 4.32 10.55 -10.62
CA SER A 72 3.45 10.31 -11.78
C SER A 72 1.96 10.56 -11.51
N LEU A 73 1.58 11.15 -10.36
CA LEU A 73 0.17 11.31 -9.96
C LEU A 73 -0.68 12.06 -11.01
N GLY A 74 -0.14 13.11 -11.65
CA GLY A 74 -0.84 13.84 -12.70
C GLY A 74 -1.15 12.97 -13.92
N GLU A 75 -0.18 12.18 -14.36
CA GLU A 75 -0.32 11.21 -15.46
C GLU A 75 -1.32 10.09 -15.11
N GLN A 76 -1.30 9.62 -13.86
CA GLN A 76 -2.24 8.61 -13.35
C GLN A 76 -3.68 9.15 -13.31
N LEU A 77 -3.88 10.39 -12.87
CA LEU A 77 -5.19 11.05 -12.88
C LEU A 77 -5.72 11.26 -14.30
N ALA A 78 -4.83 11.62 -15.23
CA ALA A 78 -5.14 11.75 -16.65
C ALA A 78 -5.40 10.39 -17.33
N GLY A 79 -5.10 9.27 -16.66
CA GLY A 79 -5.23 7.93 -17.20
C GLY A 79 -4.18 7.57 -18.26
N ARG A 80 -3.10 8.36 -18.37
CA ARG A 80 -1.98 8.12 -19.28
C ARG A 80 -1.04 7.04 -18.75
N ILE A 81 -0.90 6.95 -17.43
CA ILE A 81 -0.17 5.88 -16.73
C ILE A 81 -1.16 5.08 -15.88
N SER A 82 -1.09 3.75 -16.00
CA SER A 82 -1.86 2.85 -15.13
C SER A 82 -1.11 2.63 -13.81
N PRO A 83 -1.76 2.79 -12.65
CA PRO A 83 -1.16 2.42 -11.35
C PRO A 83 -0.72 0.95 -11.33
N ALA A 84 -1.48 0.07 -11.97
CA ALA A 84 -1.12 -1.34 -12.09
C ALA A 84 0.15 -1.53 -12.93
N ALA A 85 0.37 -0.73 -13.97
CA ALA A 85 1.58 -0.83 -14.79
C ALA A 85 2.84 -0.36 -14.02
N LEU A 86 2.69 0.57 -13.07
CA LEU A 86 3.77 0.96 -12.16
C LEU A 86 4.09 -0.14 -11.15
N MET A 87 3.07 -0.86 -10.66
CA MET A 87 3.25 -1.96 -9.70
C MET A 87 3.75 -3.25 -10.38
N PHE A 88 3.48 -3.42 -11.67
CA PHE A 88 3.89 -4.57 -12.48
C PHE A 88 4.71 -4.13 -13.72
N PRO A 89 5.89 -3.51 -13.52
CA PRO A 89 6.70 -3.02 -14.63
C PRO A 89 7.14 -4.19 -15.51
N GLN A 90 6.88 -4.07 -16.82
CA GLN A 90 7.08 -5.14 -17.80
C GLN A 90 6.43 -6.50 -17.40
N GLY A 91 5.37 -6.47 -16.58
CA GLY A 91 4.69 -7.66 -16.09
C GLY A 91 5.37 -8.35 -14.89
N SER A 92 6.45 -7.78 -14.35
CA SER A 92 7.14 -8.34 -13.19
C SER A 92 6.32 -8.21 -11.91
N ALA A 93 6.17 -9.30 -11.14
CA ALA A 93 5.50 -9.32 -9.85
C ALA A 93 6.37 -8.84 -8.68
N ARG A 94 7.65 -8.53 -8.93
CA ARG A 94 8.67 -8.28 -7.91
C ARG A 94 8.25 -7.22 -6.87
N ILE A 95 7.75 -6.06 -7.31
CA ILE A 95 7.29 -5.00 -6.40
C ILE A 95 6.09 -5.45 -5.57
N ALA A 96 5.14 -6.13 -6.20
CA ALA A 96 3.97 -6.68 -5.51
C ALA A 96 4.37 -7.77 -4.49
N GLU A 97 5.37 -8.59 -4.79
CA GLU A 97 5.92 -9.58 -3.85
C GLU A 97 6.64 -8.91 -2.69
N ALA A 98 7.44 -7.87 -2.93
CA ALA A 98 8.07 -7.10 -1.86
C ALA A 98 7.04 -6.47 -0.93
N MET A 99 5.99 -5.88 -1.48
CA MET A 99 4.91 -5.25 -0.71
C MET A 99 4.05 -6.27 0.04
N TYR A 100 3.57 -7.31 -0.65
CA TYR A 100 2.53 -8.20 -0.12
C TYR A 100 3.05 -9.54 0.39
N SER A 101 4.35 -9.82 0.36
CA SER A 101 4.86 -11.15 0.75
C SER A 101 6.14 -11.10 1.57
N GLN A 102 7.08 -10.23 1.21
CA GLN A 102 8.44 -10.26 1.75
C GLN A 102 8.67 -9.24 2.86
N GLY A 103 7.92 -8.13 2.88
CA GLY A 103 8.02 -7.14 3.95
C GLY A 103 7.66 -7.74 5.32
N LEU A 104 8.42 -7.37 6.35
CA LEU A 104 8.20 -7.85 7.72
C LEU A 104 6.76 -7.58 8.21
N HIS A 105 6.17 -6.46 7.78
CA HIS A 105 4.78 -6.13 8.07
C HIS A 105 3.79 -7.12 7.44
N ALA A 106 4.03 -7.55 6.20
CA ALA A 106 3.19 -8.52 5.51
C ALA A 106 3.35 -9.92 6.11
N GLN A 107 4.59 -10.33 6.41
CA GLN A 107 4.89 -11.61 7.06
C GLN A 107 4.19 -11.72 8.43
N ALA A 108 4.33 -10.70 9.27
CA ALA A 108 3.67 -10.66 10.58
C ALA A 108 2.14 -10.77 10.47
N LEU A 109 1.52 -10.13 9.48
CA LEU A 109 0.08 -10.24 9.24
C LEU A 109 -0.33 -11.65 8.78
N HIS A 110 0.43 -12.28 7.90
CA HIS A 110 0.14 -13.65 7.46
C HIS A 110 0.33 -14.67 8.57
N GLU A 111 1.37 -14.52 9.40
CA GLU A 111 1.60 -15.36 10.56
C GLU A 111 0.48 -15.21 11.59
N ALA A 112 0.10 -13.97 11.93
CA ALA A 112 -1.00 -13.72 12.86
C ALA A 112 -2.33 -14.32 12.36
N MET A 113 -2.60 -14.22 11.05
CA MET A 113 -3.77 -14.86 10.44
C MET A 113 -3.68 -16.39 10.50
N ALA A 114 -2.51 -16.97 10.22
CA ALA A 114 -2.30 -18.41 10.30
C ALA A 114 -2.51 -18.94 11.71
N GLU A 115 -1.99 -18.26 12.74
CA GLU A 115 -2.21 -18.60 14.15
C GLU A 115 -3.69 -18.49 14.54
N ALA A 116 -4.37 -17.42 14.11
CA ALA A 116 -5.79 -17.25 14.39
C ALA A 116 -6.63 -18.39 13.79
N ILE A 117 -6.32 -18.81 12.56
CA ILE A 117 -6.99 -19.94 11.89
C ILE A 117 -6.68 -21.25 12.61
N ALA A 118 -5.42 -21.49 12.96
CA ALA A 118 -5.01 -22.70 13.67
C ALA A 118 -5.72 -22.85 15.01
N ALA A 119 -5.81 -21.76 15.79
CA ALA A 119 -6.52 -21.75 17.06
C ALA A 119 -8.02 -22.10 16.93
N ILE A 120 -8.65 -21.81 15.78
CA ILE A 120 -10.04 -22.22 15.49
C ILE A 120 -10.10 -23.72 15.18
N VAL A 121 -9.18 -24.20 14.35
CA VAL A 121 -9.12 -25.61 13.92
C VAL A 121 -8.83 -26.54 15.11
N GLU A 122 -7.86 -26.17 15.95
CA GLU A 122 -7.40 -26.96 17.10
C GLU A 122 -8.49 -27.14 18.17
N ARG A 123 -9.48 -26.25 18.26
CA ARG A 123 -10.63 -26.40 19.16
C ARG A 123 -11.57 -27.55 18.77
N GLN A 124 -11.54 -28.00 17.52
CA GLN A 124 -12.40 -29.08 17.01
C GLN A 124 -11.57 -30.04 16.13
N PRO A 125 -10.64 -30.81 16.73
CA PRO A 125 -9.66 -31.60 15.96
C PRO A 125 -10.29 -32.73 15.14
N GLN A 126 -11.49 -33.20 15.52
CA GLN A 126 -12.22 -34.25 14.82
C GLN A 126 -13.06 -33.71 13.65
N ARG A 127 -13.18 -32.39 13.51
CA ARG A 127 -13.97 -31.77 12.43
C ARG A 127 -13.13 -31.60 11.18
N ARG A 128 -13.69 -32.01 10.04
CA ARG A 128 -13.11 -31.66 8.73
C ARG A 128 -13.41 -30.20 8.39
N TRP A 129 -12.35 -29.40 8.21
CA TRP A 129 -12.43 -28.01 7.77
C TRP A 129 -12.25 -27.87 6.26
N ARG A 130 -12.87 -26.85 5.67
CA ARG A 130 -12.68 -26.45 4.26
C ARG A 130 -12.42 -24.94 4.26
N LEU A 131 -11.26 -24.53 3.75
CA LEU A 131 -10.85 -23.12 3.72
C LEU A 131 -10.98 -22.61 2.27
N LEU A 132 -11.46 -21.37 2.13
CA LEU A 132 -11.54 -20.66 0.85
C LEU A 132 -10.90 -19.29 1.04
N GLU A 133 -9.88 -19.01 0.24
CA GLU A 133 -9.26 -17.69 0.14
C GLU A 133 -9.76 -16.99 -1.12
N LEU A 134 -10.28 -15.78 -0.96
CA LEU A 134 -10.74 -14.95 -2.08
C LEU A 134 -9.64 -13.97 -2.47
N GLY A 135 -9.27 -13.94 -3.75
CA GLY A 135 -8.25 -13.01 -4.24
C GLY A 135 -6.85 -13.29 -3.69
N ALA A 136 -6.46 -14.58 -3.62
CA ALA A 136 -5.22 -15.05 -2.98
C ALA A 136 -3.92 -14.39 -3.50
N GLY A 137 -3.94 -13.69 -4.63
CA GLY A 137 -2.84 -12.83 -5.08
C GLY A 137 -1.51 -13.58 -5.13
N THR A 138 -0.51 -13.09 -4.39
CA THR A 138 0.85 -13.67 -4.29
C THR A 138 0.91 -15.02 -3.56
N ALA A 139 -0.23 -15.52 -3.07
CA ALA A 139 -0.39 -16.72 -2.25
C ALA A 139 0.43 -16.72 -0.94
N ALA A 140 0.90 -15.56 -0.48
CA ALA A 140 1.71 -15.45 0.74
C ALA A 140 0.92 -15.85 1.99
N ALA A 141 -0.30 -15.32 2.12
CA ALA A 141 -1.30 -15.75 3.09
C ALA A 141 -1.54 -17.26 3.06
N SER A 142 -1.86 -17.81 1.88
CA SER A 142 -2.12 -19.24 1.72
C SER A 142 -0.96 -20.11 2.19
N ARG A 143 0.28 -19.75 1.82
CA ARG A 143 1.49 -20.50 2.21
C ARG A 143 1.67 -20.53 3.72
N ALA A 144 1.49 -19.39 4.41
CA ALA A 144 1.60 -19.32 5.86
C ALA A 144 0.55 -20.21 6.54
N VAL A 145 -0.70 -20.13 6.09
CA VAL A 145 -1.80 -20.95 6.64
C VAL A 145 -1.58 -22.44 6.40
N ILE A 146 -1.20 -22.83 5.17
CA ILE A 146 -0.94 -24.24 4.83
C ILE A 146 0.22 -24.78 5.67
N ALA A 147 1.31 -24.03 5.81
CA ALA A 147 2.46 -24.45 6.61
C ALA A 147 2.07 -24.62 8.09
N ARG A 148 1.27 -23.70 8.65
CA ARG A 148 0.84 -23.75 10.05
C ARG A 148 -0.17 -24.86 10.37
N LEU A 149 -0.95 -25.28 9.37
CA LEU A 149 -1.94 -26.38 9.50
C LEU A 149 -1.41 -27.73 9.03
N ALA A 150 -0.17 -27.79 8.53
CA ALA A 150 0.45 -29.04 8.12
C ALA A 150 0.56 -29.99 9.33
N PRO A 151 0.38 -31.31 9.12
CA PRO A 151 0.42 -32.31 10.19
C PRO A 151 1.81 -32.50 10.81
#